data_AF-I0R177-F1
#
_entry.id   AF-I0R177-F1
#
_cell.length_a   1.000
_cell.length_b   1.000
_cell.length_c   1.000
_cell.angle_alpha   90.00
_cell.angle_beta   90.00
_cell.angle_gamma   90.00
#
_symmetry.space_group_name_H-M   'P 1'
#
loop_
_entity.id
_entity.type
_entity.pdbx_description
1 polymer ?
#
loop_
_entity_poly.entity_id
_entity_poly.type
_entity_poly.pdbx_seq_one_letter_code
_entity_poly.pdbx_strand_id
1 'polypeptide(L)'
;MDDAGSSPLEAVALLLVLVLPIAPALGLYQHLSDSLAAESIARHGLRSAVLSQEKGEVPRQLGAVIEPLAVSWGKDISSFSVSCLDSCQAGDLLSLRVHVGAAWAIQTAGLEP
;
A
#
# COMPACT_ATOMS: atom_id res chain seq x y z
N MET A 1 35.13 -33.81 31.97
CA MET A 1 34.89 -33.75 30.52
C MET A 1 33.51 -33.15 30.38
N ASP A 2 33.46 -31.83 30.44
CA ASP A 2 32.20 -31.09 30.31
C ASP A 2 31.92 -30.96 28.83
N ASP A 3 31.14 -31.91 28.31
CA ASP A 3 30.50 -31.78 27.00
C ASP A 3 29.46 -30.67 27.12
N ALA A 4 29.93 -29.43 26.93
CA ALA A 4 29.12 -28.25 26.81
C ALA A 4 28.22 -28.41 25.58
N GLY A 5 27.00 -28.90 25.81
CA GLY A 5 25.92 -28.87 24.84
C GLY A 5 25.64 -27.41 24.48
N SER A 6 26.31 -26.93 23.43
CA SER A 6 26.06 -25.61 22.84
C SER A 6 24.64 -25.63 22.30
N SER A 7 23.77 -25.08 23.12
CA SER A 7 22.33 -25.21 23.01
C SER A 7 21.84 -24.43 21.79
N PRO A 8 20.79 -24.88 21.09
CA PRO A 8 20.19 -24.15 19.97
C PRO A 8 19.82 -22.69 20.31
N LEU A 9 19.69 -22.36 21.60
CA LEU A 9 19.53 -20.99 22.12
C LEU A 9 20.75 -20.09 21.88
N GLU A 10 21.98 -20.60 22.02
CA GLU A 10 23.19 -19.80 21.74
C GLU A 10 23.29 -19.46 20.26
N ALA A 11 22.97 -20.41 19.38
CA ALA A 11 22.97 -20.19 17.94
C ALA A 11 21.92 -19.14 17.52
N VAL A 12 20.71 -19.20 18.08
CA VAL A 12 19.66 -18.20 17.85
C VAL A 12 20.07 -16.84 18.40
N ALA A 13 20.68 -16.79 19.59
CA ALA A 13 21.17 -15.54 20.18
C ALA A 13 22.25 -14.89 19.31
N LEU A 14 23.20 -15.68 18.80
CA LEU A 14 24.24 -15.19 17.90
C LEU A 14 23.67 -14.67 16.58
N LEU A 15 22.67 -15.37 16.03
CA LEU A 15 22.00 -14.96 14.79
C LEU A 15 21.21 -13.66 14.99
N LEU A 16 20.53 -13.49 16.12
CA LEU A 16 19.85 -12.23 16.47
C LEU A 16 20.83 -11.07 16.63
N VAL A 17 21.97 -11.28 17.28
CA VAL A 17 23.03 -10.26 17.42
C VAL A 17 23.58 -9.83 16.04
N LEU A 18 23.73 -10.77 15.12
CA LEU A 18 24.18 -10.50 13.76
C LEU A 18 23.15 -9.73 12.91
N VAL A 19 21.85 -9.93 13.16
CA VAL A 19 20.76 -9.27 12.41
C VAL A 19 20.37 -7.91 13.00
N LEU A 20 20.61 -7.70 14.30
CA LEU A 20 20.30 -6.45 15.02
C LEU A 20 20.72 -5.16 14.29
N PRO A 21 21.94 -5.03 13.73
CA PRO A 21 22.36 -3.79 13.07
C PRO A 21 21.64 -3.52 11.74
N ILE A 22 21.06 -4.54 11.11
CA ILE A 22 20.40 -4.43 9.79
C ILE A 22 18.89 -4.17 9.96
N ALA A 23 18.32 -4.54 11.11
CA ALA A 23 16.90 -4.36 11.40
C ALA A 23 16.37 -2.93 11.17
N PRO A 24 17.06 -1.84 11.57
CA PRO A 24 16.58 -0.48 11.31
C PRO A 24 16.51 -0.16 9.81
N ALA A 25 17.47 -0.63 9.02
CA ALA A 25 17.48 -0.43 7.57
C ALA A 25 16.33 -1.18 6.89
N LEU A 26 16.04 -2.40 7.34
CA LEU A 26 14.87 -3.15 6.87
C LEU A 26 13.55 -2.45 7.24
N GLY A 27 13.45 -1.90 8.45
CA GLY A 27 12.28 -1.12 8.87
C GLY A 27 12.05 0.11 7.99
N LEU A 28 13.10 0.89 7.72
CA LEU A 28 13.03 2.04 6.80
C LEU A 28 12.63 1.61 5.39
N TYR A 29 13.20 0.51 4.88
CA TYR A 29 12.84 -0.02 3.58
C TYR A 29 11.34 -0.40 3.52
N GLN A 30 10.81 -1.05 4.56
CA GLN A 30 9.38 -1.38 4.63
C GLN A 30 8.50 -0.14 4.60
N HIS A 31 8.82 0.89 5.39
CA HIS A 31 8.07 2.15 5.37
C HIS A 31 8.10 2.86 4.01
N LEU A 32 9.26 2.91 3.36
CA LEU A 32 9.38 3.50 2.03
C LEU A 32 8.62 2.68 0.98
N SER A 33 8.73 1.35 1.07
CA SER A 33 7.98 0.43 0.20
C SER A 33 6.47 0.61 0.36
N ASP A 34 5.97 0.72 1.60
CA ASP A 34 4.55 0.99 1.88
C ASP A 34 4.09 2.32 1.28
N SER A 35 4.89 3.38 1.45
CA SER A 35 4.58 4.71 0.92
C SER A 35 4.49 4.72 -0.61
N LEU A 36 5.47 4.11 -1.28
CA LEU A 36 5.51 4.02 -2.74
C LEU A 36 4.38 3.16 -3.29
N ALA A 37 4.07 2.04 -2.62
CA ALA A 37 2.95 1.20 -2.97
C ALA A 37 1.62 1.97 -2.83
N ALA A 38 1.39 2.63 -1.70
CA ALA A 38 0.19 3.42 -1.46
C ALA A 38 -0.01 4.51 -2.52
N GLU A 39 1.04 5.28 -2.84
CA GLU A 39 0.97 6.33 -3.87
C GLU A 39 0.74 5.78 -5.27
N SER A 40 1.47 4.72 -5.65
CA SER A 40 1.34 4.10 -6.96
C SER A 40 -0.07 3.54 -7.18
N ILE A 41 -0.60 2.81 -6.17
CA ILE A 41 -1.95 2.26 -6.20
C ILE A 41 -2.99 3.37 -6.23
N ALA A 42 -2.85 4.41 -5.40
CA ALA A 42 -3.77 5.54 -5.40
C ALA A 42 -3.78 6.26 -6.76
N ARG A 43 -2.62 6.44 -7.40
CA ARG A 43 -2.55 7.12 -8.70
C ARG A 43 -3.19 6.29 -9.82
N HIS A 44 -2.87 4.99 -9.89
CA HIS A 44 -3.44 4.12 -10.92
C HIS A 44 -4.92 3.84 -10.68
N GLY A 45 -5.31 3.59 -9.43
CA GLY A 45 -6.69 3.41 -9.02
C GLY A 45 -7.53 4.64 -9.34
N LEU A 46 -7.04 5.85 -9.04
CA LEU A 46 -7.76 7.08 -9.37
C LEU A 46 -7.93 7.26 -10.88
N ARG A 47 -6.86 7.03 -11.66
CA ARG A 47 -6.95 7.11 -13.12
C ARG A 47 -7.98 6.13 -13.68
N SER A 48 -8.03 4.91 -13.15
CA SER A 48 -9.07 3.95 -13.53
C SER A 48 -10.46 4.41 -13.11
N ALA A 49 -10.60 4.98 -11.92
CA ALA A 49 -11.89 5.45 -11.40
C ALA A 49 -12.45 6.60 -12.23
N VAL A 50 -11.61 7.54 -12.66
CA VAL A 50 -11.99 8.63 -13.59
C VAL A 50 -12.50 8.03 -14.91
N LEU A 51 -11.73 7.12 -15.52
CA LEU A 51 -12.10 6.47 -16.79
C LEU A 51 -13.41 5.65 -16.70
N SER A 52 -13.70 5.06 -15.54
CA SER A 52 -14.98 4.35 -15.30
C SER A 52 -16.15 5.33 -15.15
N GLN A 53 -15.92 6.45 -14.47
CA GLN A 53 -16.96 7.46 -14.25
C GLN A 53 -17.31 8.21 -15.54
N GLU A 54 -16.35 8.46 -16.44
CA GLU A 54 -16.61 8.95 -17.80
C GLU A 54 -17.52 8.01 -18.61
N LYS A 55 -17.50 6.71 -18.30
CA LYS A 55 -18.40 5.71 -18.92
C LYS A 55 -19.75 5.59 -18.22
N GLY A 56 -20.01 6.42 -17.20
CA GLY A 56 -21.22 6.38 -16.38
C GLY A 56 -21.26 5.22 -15.38
N GLU A 57 -20.14 4.52 -15.15
CA GLU A 57 -20.05 3.43 -14.19
C GLU A 57 -19.58 3.95 -12.83
N VAL A 58 -20.41 3.78 -11.80
CA VAL A 58 -19.97 4.01 -10.40
C VAL A 58 -18.84 3.03 -10.10
N PRO A 59 -17.71 3.46 -9.48
CA PRO A 59 -16.53 2.63 -9.27
C PRO A 59 -16.75 1.58 -8.15
N ARG A 60 -17.75 0.71 -8.29
CA ARG A 60 -17.98 -0.45 -7.43
C ARG A 60 -16.93 -1.54 -7.61
N GLN A 61 -16.18 -1.51 -8.71
CA GLN A 61 -15.14 -2.49 -9.03
C GLN A 61 -13.71 -1.97 -8.80
N LEU A 62 -13.54 -0.83 -8.11
CA LEU A 62 -12.18 -0.29 -7.90
C LEU A 62 -11.27 -1.31 -7.17
N GLY A 63 -11.83 -2.10 -6.25
CA GLY A 63 -11.15 -3.22 -5.59
C GLY A 63 -10.47 -4.17 -6.59
N ALA A 64 -11.17 -4.57 -7.65
CA ALA A 64 -10.65 -5.46 -8.68
C ALA A 64 -9.48 -4.85 -9.49
N VAL A 65 -9.34 -3.51 -9.49
CA VAL A 65 -8.23 -2.81 -10.15
C VAL A 65 -7.04 -2.65 -9.22
N ILE A 66 -7.28 -2.33 -7.94
CA ILE A 66 -6.22 -2.01 -6.99
C ILE A 66 -5.62 -3.25 -6.32
N GLU A 67 -6.38 -4.35 -6.16
CA GLU A 67 -5.90 -5.60 -5.57
C GLU A 67 -4.71 -6.21 -6.35
N PRO A 68 -4.77 -6.37 -7.68
CA PRO A 68 -3.62 -6.86 -8.44
C PRO A 68 -2.38 -5.97 -8.31
N LEU A 69 -2.57 -4.65 -8.20
CA LEU A 69 -1.48 -3.70 -7.98
C LEU A 69 -0.82 -3.92 -6.62
N ALA A 70 -1.61 -4.13 -5.56
CA ALA A 70 -1.08 -4.44 -4.24
C ALA A 70 -0.29 -5.76 -4.24
N VAL A 71 -0.84 -6.80 -4.87
CA VAL A 71 -0.15 -8.10 -5.03
C VAL A 71 1.17 -7.95 -5.78
N SER A 72 1.23 -7.11 -6.81
CA SER A 72 2.49 -6.83 -7.54
C SER A 72 3.58 -6.17 -6.69
N TRP A 73 3.18 -5.45 -5.63
CA TRP A 73 4.09 -4.88 -4.64
C TRP A 73 4.46 -5.88 -3.52
N GLY A 74 3.84 -7.06 -3.50
CA GLY A 74 3.93 -7.99 -2.38
C GLY A 74 3.30 -7.43 -1.10
N LYS A 75 2.23 -6.64 -1.24
CA LYS A 75 1.54 -5.94 -0.16
C LYS A 75 0.04 -6.23 -0.20
N ASP A 76 -0.61 -6.05 0.95
CA ASP A 76 -2.06 -6.09 1.08
C ASP A 76 -2.62 -4.68 1.29
N ILE A 77 -3.82 -4.43 0.76
CA ILE A 77 -4.54 -3.17 0.99
C ILE A 77 -5.27 -3.28 2.31
N SER A 78 -4.95 -2.41 3.26
CA SER A 78 -5.65 -2.36 4.54
C SER A 78 -7.03 -1.73 4.40
N SER A 79 -7.13 -0.65 3.61
CA SER A 79 -8.39 0.00 3.28
C SER A 79 -8.25 0.92 2.09
N PHE A 80 -9.35 1.18 1.38
CA PHE A 80 -9.44 2.26 0.40
C PHE A 80 -10.78 2.97 0.52
N SER A 81 -10.83 4.25 0.14
CA SER A 81 -12.06 5.02 0.12
C SER A 81 -12.06 5.99 -1.05
N VAL A 82 -13.17 6.03 -1.77
CA VAL A 82 -13.43 7.01 -2.83
C VAL A 82 -14.35 8.08 -2.27
N SER A 83 -14.02 9.33 -2.51
CA SER A 83 -14.83 10.48 -2.12
C SER A 83 -14.90 11.49 -3.27
N CYS A 84 -16.10 11.97 -3.58
CA CYS A 84 -16.29 13.13 -4.43
C CYS A 84 -16.57 14.35 -3.56
N LEU A 85 -16.16 15.53 -4.02
CA LEU A 85 -16.40 16.76 -3.28
C LEU A 85 -17.89 17.11 -3.21
N ASP A 86 -18.60 16.99 -4.33
CA ASP A 86 -20.05 17.25 -4.42
C ASP A 86 -20.81 15.99 -4.89
N SER A 87 -21.10 15.89 -6.19
CA SER A 87 -22.05 14.89 -6.73
C SER A 87 -21.42 13.89 -7.70
N CYS A 88 -20.08 13.88 -7.79
CA CYS A 88 -19.33 13.18 -8.83
C CYS A 88 -19.86 13.53 -10.23
N GLN A 89 -20.19 14.79 -10.46
CA GLN A 89 -20.63 15.26 -11.77
C GLN A 89 -19.45 15.80 -12.59
N ALA A 90 -19.69 16.02 -13.87
CA ALA A 90 -18.76 16.63 -14.78
C ALA A 90 -18.28 17.98 -14.20
N GLY A 91 -16.96 18.17 -14.08
CA GLY A 91 -16.35 19.33 -13.42
C GLY A 91 -16.07 19.20 -11.91
N ASP A 92 -16.54 18.14 -11.23
CA ASP A 92 -16.24 17.90 -9.81
C ASP A 92 -14.83 17.31 -9.60
N LEU A 93 -14.41 17.21 -8.32
CA LEU A 93 -13.19 16.51 -7.91
C LEU A 93 -13.51 15.10 -7.38
N LEU A 94 -12.76 14.12 -7.88
CA LEU A 94 -12.73 12.76 -7.39
C LEU A 94 -11.43 12.53 -6.60
N SER A 95 -11.54 12.03 -5.38
CA SER A 95 -10.41 11.71 -4.52
C SER A 95 -10.42 10.24 -4.12
N LEU A 96 -9.25 9.61 -4.20
CA LEU A 96 -9.03 8.23 -3.78
C LEU A 96 -7.97 8.21 -2.69
N ARG A 97 -8.34 7.65 -1.53
CA ARG A 97 -7.42 7.31 -0.44
C ARG A 97 -7.14 5.81 -0.44
N VAL A 98 -5.87 5.45 -0.35
CA VAL A 98 -5.41 4.05 -0.23
C VAL A 98 -4.50 3.93 0.99
N HIS A 99 -4.65 2.85 1.73
CA HIS A 99 -3.85 2.51 2.91
C HIS A 99 -3.17 1.15 2.69
N VAL A 100 -1.85 1.12 2.80
CA VAL A 100 -1.01 -0.07 2.63
C VAL A 100 -0.02 -0.13 3.80
N GLY A 101 -0.09 -1.20 4.59
CA GLY A 101 0.81 -1.37 5.74
C GLY A 101 0.72 -0.19 6.71
N ALA A 102 1.83 0.52 6.88
CA ALA A 102 1.90 1.70 7.75
C ALA A 102 1.72 3.05 7.02
N ALA A 103 1.50 3.06 5.70
CA ALA A 103 1.46 4.27 4.89
C ALA A 103 0.14 4.46 4.15
N TRP A 104 -0.30 5.71 4.03
CA TRP A 104 -1.49 6.07 3.27
C TRP A 104 -1.16 7.14 2.23
N ALA A 105 -1.90 7.13 1.14
CA ALA A 105 -1.80 8.12 0.07
C ALA A 105 -3.18 8.59 -0.35
N ILE A 106 -3.29 9.87 -0.69
CA ILE A 106 -4.49 10.47 -1.29
C ILE A 106 -4.10 11.01 -2.66
N GLN A 107 -4.87 10.65 -3.67
CA GLN A 107 -4.76 11.22 -5.00
C GLN A 107 -6.10 11.87 -5.36
N THR A 108 -6.05 12.99 -6.07
CA THR A 108 -7.25 13.73 -6.47
C THR A 108 -7.14 14.17 -7.92
N ALA A 109 -8.24 14.03 -8.66
CA ALA A 109 -8.33 14.36 -10.08
C ALA A 109 -9.65 15.09 -10.35
N GLY A 110 -9.64 16.00 -11.32
CA GLY A 110 -10.85 16.61 -11.85
C GLY A 110 -11.57 15.67 -12.81
N LEU A 111 -12.89 15.73 -12.82
CA LEU A 111 -13.75 15.03 -13.75
C LEU A 111 -14.00 15.96 -14.95
N GLU A 112 -13.83 15.45 -16.17
CA GLU A 112 -14.01 16.27 -17.37
C GLU A 112 -15.48 16.78 -17.47
N PRO A 113 -15.69 18.03 -17.93
CA PRO A 113 -17.01 18.65 -18.08
C PRO A 113 -17.83 18.10 -19.25
#